data_AF-A0AAW6E688-F1
#
_entry.id   AF-A0AAW6E688-F1
#
_cell.length_a   1.000
_cell.length_b   1.000
_cell.length_c   1.000
_cell.angle_alpha   90.00
_cell.angle_beta   90.00
_cell.angle_gamma   90.00
#
_symmetry.space_group_name_H-M   'P 1'
#
loop_
_entity.id
_entity.type
_entity.pdbx_description
1 polymer ?
#
loop_
_entity_poly.entity_id
_entity_poly.type
_entity_poly.pdbx_seq_one_letter_code
_entity_poly.pdbx_strand_id
1 'polypeptide(L)'
;MKRSRVEFTKPMKKTHTILIPSMLDFHFPLLKYAFLSGGYKCDVIGVNEYSRSQMINAGWEYSNNDVCFPCNLIIGQFICALKSGKYDTAKTALLLPQTGGGCRACNYIMLLRKALLKAGLQNVPVVSLNVSGVEKHSGFSITPKMVLTACAAIYYSDLLLYLYNELSPYELKKGETLDKVRLWNSRLSRLFEHGKAADPISMCVIFRKICESFATINCDKSRSVKKVAVTGELYIKFCALGNGETEKYLRDLGCQIYMSGFVPYIMYLADSCTNDDNIYGRKTLAGVGAKVLIAYMKTLWCKMNSALVQNGFEPMEDYRSLKSYGENFGCLGETMGDGWLIGAEMCSALKNGCKGVVMLLPFGCLVSHTCARGIIKRIKKLYPDSIITAVDHDSGTADVNIKNRIKMTLDFMDNNIMKYNKN
;
A
#
# COMPACT_ATOMS: atom_id res chain seq x y z
N MET A 1 8.75 -13.68 32.81
CA MET A 1 8.41 -15.01 32.24
C MET A 1 8.76 -15.00 30.75
N LYS A 2 9.94 -15.49 30.35
CA LYS A 2 10.32 -15.65 28.92
C LYS A 2 9.45 -16.77 28.31
N ARG A 3 8.24 -16.45 27.83
CA ARG A 3 7.40 -17.44 27.14
C ARG A 3 8.05 -17.75 25.79
N SER A 4 8.29 -19.04 25.52
CA SER A 4 8.94 -19.47 24.28
C SER A 4 8.04 -19.12 23.10
N ARG A 5 8.53 -18.24 22.24
CA ARG A 5 7.92 -17.93 20.94
C ARG A 5 7.80 -19.21 20.12
N VAL A 6 6.62 -19.47 19.54
CA VAL A 6 6.45 -20.57 18.59
C VAL A 6 7.19 -20.23 17.29
N GLU A 7 8.16 -21.07 16.95
CA GLU A 7 8.97 -20.89 15.75
C GLU A 7 8.32 -21.60 14.56
N PHE A 8 8.24 -20.92 13.42
CA PHE A 8 8.04 -21.57 12.13
C PHE A 8 9.28 -22.35 11.70
N THR A 9 9.22 -23.68 11.77
CA THR A 9 10.36 -24.59 11.53
C THR A 9 10.42 -25.13 10.09
N LYS A 10 11.55 -25.73 9.69
CA LYS A 10 11.73 -26.27 8.33
C LYS A 10 10.65 -27.28 7.90
N PRO A 11 10.21 -28.24 8.74
CA PRO A 11 9.09 -29.13 8.38
C PRO A 11 7.78 -28.39 8.12
N MET A 12 7.52 -27.29 8.84
CA MET A 12 6.30 -26.48 8.68
C MET A 12 6.18 -25.87 7.30
N LYS A 13 7.29 -25.64 6.58
CA LYS A 13 7.26 -25.16 5.19
C LYS A 13 6.41 -26.06 4.26
N LYS A 14 6.38 -27.37 4.51
CA LYS A 14 5.60 -28.33 3.71
C LYS A 14 4.16 -28.48 4.20
N THR A 15 3.93 -28.34 5.51
CA THR A 15 2.65 -28.69 6.14
C THR A 15 1.76 -27.48 6.42
N HIS A 16 2.33 -26.31 6.69
CA HIS A 16 1.58 -25.13 7.13
C HIS A 16 1.25 -24.19 5.97
N THR A 17 0.05 -23.63 6.01
CA THR A 17 -0.34 -22.47 5.19
C THR A 17 -0.04 -21.19 5.96
N ILE A 18 0.68 -20.27 5.32
CA ILE A 18 0.99 -18.95 5.85
C ILE A 18 -0.14 -17.98 5.46
N LEU A 19 -0.89 -17.48 6.44
CA LEU A 19 -1.91 -16.46 6.24
C LEU A 19 -1.30 -15.08 6.21
N ILE A 20 -1.72 -14.29 5.24
CA ILE A 20 -1.30 -12.90 5.02
C ILE A 20 -2.55 -12.01 5.19
N PRO A 21 -2.51 -10.97 6.04
CA PRO A 21 -3.65 -10.09 6.23
C PRO A 21 -3.80 -9.19 5.00
N SER A 22 -5.01 -8.74 4.72
CA SER A 22 -5.21 -7.69 3.73
C SER A 22 -4.65 -6.37 4.25
N MET A 23 -3.69 -5.79 3.53
CA MET A 23 -3.16 -4.45 3.81
C MET A 23 -2.98 -3.59 2.56
N LEU A 24 -2.90 -4.20 1.38
CA LEU A 24 -2.65 -3.55 0.09
C LEU A 24 -3.52 -4.26 -0.95
N ASP A 25 -4.72 -3.74 -1.21
CA ASP A 25 -5.79 -4.49 -1.88
C ASP A 25 -5.44 -4.87 -3.33
N PHE A 26 -4.69 -4.01 -4.03
CA PHE A 26 -4.21 -4.27 -5.39
C PHE A 26 -2.96 -5.15 -5.42
N HIS A 27 -2.14 -5.14 -4.37
CA HIS A 27 -0.81 -5.75 -4.38
C HIS A 27 -0.79 -7.18 -3.87
N PHE A 28 -1.43 -7.48 -2.74
CA PHE A 28 -1.37 -8.83 -2.15
C PHE A 28 -1.87 -9.97 -3.03
N PRO A 29 -2.91 -9.79 -3.88
CA PRO A 29 -3.32 -10.82 -4.83
C PRO A 29 -2.18 -11.34 -5.73
N LEU A 30 -1.25 -10.46 -6.11
CA LEU A 30 -0.06 -10.82 -6.90
C LEU A 30 1.18 -11.06 -6.01
N LEU A 31 1.35 -10.31 -4.93
CA LEU A 31 2.51 -10.41 -4.03
C LEU A 31 2.60 -11.77 -3.36
N LYS A 32 1.48 -12.48 -3.17
CA LYS A 32 1.48 -13.86 -2.66
C LYS A 32 2.37 -14.80 -3.47
N TYR A 33 2.50 -14.57 -4.78
CA TYR A 33 3.34 -15.37 -5.66
C TYR A 33 4.83 -15.27 -5.34
N ALA A 34 5.27 -14.21 -4.67
CA ALA A 34 6.62 -14.15 -4.13
C ALA A 34 6.86 -15.23 -3.07
N PHE A 35 5.89 -15.51 -2.20
CA PHE A 35 6.00 -16.59 -1.21
C PHE A 35 5.86 -17.98 -1.86
N LEU A 36 4.92 -18.12 -2.81
CA LEU A 36 4.77 -19.37 -3.57
C LEU A 36 6.05 -19.72 -4.34
N SER A 37 6.72 -18.74 -4.95
CA SER A 37 7.98 -18.96 -5.69
C SER A 37 9.14 -19.36 -4.77
N GLY A 38 9.06 -19.02 -3.48
CA GLY A 38 9.94 -19.48 -2.41
C GLY A 38 9.60 -20.87 -1.86
N GLY A 39 8.53 -21.51 -2.34
CA GLY A 39 8.06 -22.82 -1.92
C GLY A 39 7.29 -22.82 -0.59
N TYR A 40 6.69 -21.69 -0.22
CA TYR A 40 5.76 -21.61 0.91
C TYR A 40 4.33 -21.80 0.42
N LYS A 41 3.47 -22.42 1.24
CA LYS A 41 2.01 -22.35 1.04
C LYS A 41 1.52 -21.06 1.68
N CYS A 42 0.74 -20.26 0.99
CA CYS A 42 0.16 -19.06 1.56
C CYS A 42 -1.26 -18.81 1.06
N ASP A 43 -2.04 -18.10 1.87
CA ASP A 43 -3.33 -17.56 1.51
C ASP A 43 -3.43 -16.11 1.99
N VAL A 44 -4.12 -15.27 1.22
CA VAL A 44 -4.35 -13.86 1.57
C VAL A 44 -5.78 -13.75 2.05
N ILE A 45 -5.96 -13.25 3.27
CA ILE A 45 -7.28 -12.99 3.83
C ILE A 45 -7.96 -11.94 2.95
N GLY A 46 -9.14 -12.26 2.41
CA GLY A 46 -9.86 -11.35 1.53
C GLY A 46 -10.34 -10.10 2.27
N VAL A 47 -10.26 -8.93 1.64
CA VAL A 47 -10.74 -7.63 2.19
C VAL A 47 -12.16 -7.71 2.77
N ASN A 48 -13.03 -8.46 2.09
CA ASN A 48 -14.45 -8.64 2.42
C ASN A 48 -14.77 -10.07 2.88
N GLU A 49 -13.76 -10.88 3.25
CA GLU A 49 -13.99 -12.27 3.71
C GLU A 49 -14.76 -12.31 5.03
N TYR A 50 -14.56 -11.30 5.88
CA TYR A 50 -15.27 -11.09 7.13
C TYR A 50 -15.91 -9.70 7.13
N SER A 51 -16.93 -9.47 7.95
CA SER A 51 -17.51 -8.13 8.06
C SER A 51 -16.53 -7.17 8.76
N ARG A 52 -16.51 -5.91 8.32
CA ARG A 52 -15.63 -4.87 8.90
C ARG A 52 -15.84 -4.72 10.41
N SER A 53 -17.09 -4.73 10.87
CA SER A 53 -17.43 -4.65 12.30
C SER A 53 -16.95 -5.88 13.07
N GLN A 54 -17.07 -7.09 12.52
CA GLN A 54 -16.55 -8.30 13.16
C GLN A 54 -15.03 -8.23 13.35
N MET A 55 -14.29 -7.78 12.34
CA MET A 55 -12.83 -7.63 12.44
C MET A 55 -12.43 -6.55 13.44
N ILE A 56 -13.11 -5.39 13.44
CA ILE A 56 -12.88 -4.34 14.45
C ILE A 56 -13.13 -4.88 15.86
N ASN A 57 -14.29 -5.53 16.09
CA ASN A 57 -14.66 -6.05 17.40
C ASN A 57 -13.68 -7.12 17.89
N ALA A 58 -13.25 -8.04 17.01
CA ALA A 58 -12.22 -9.02 17.35
C ALA A 58 -10.87 -8.35 17.65
N GLY A 59 -10.50 -7.32 16.89
CA GLY A 59 -9.32 -6.51 17.17
C GLY A 59 -9.38 -5.93 18.58
N TRP A 60 -10.49 -5.33 18.97
CA TRP A 60 -10.71 -4.74 20.31
C TRP A 60 -10.68 -5.80 21.41
N GLU A 61 -11.38 -6.90 21.22
CA GLU A 61 -11.48 -7.98 22.19
C GLU A 61 -10.12 -8.60 22.48
N TYR A 62 -9.27 -8.80 21.46
CA TYR A 62 -8.01 -9.51 21.62
C TYR A 62 -6.77 -8.62 21.71
N SER A 63 -6.87 -7.32 21.40
CA SER A 63 -5.78 -6.36 21.58
C SER A 63 -6.01 -5.44 22.80
N ASN A 64 -5.74 -4.13 22.69
CA ASN A 64 -6.07 -3.12 23.68
C ASN A 64 -6.52 -1.84 22.96
N ASN A 65 -7.28 -0.98 23.64
CA ASN A 65 -7.87 0.23 23.04
C ASN A 65 -6.84 1.32 22.69
N ASP A 66 -5.59 1.20 23.16
CA ASP A 66 -4.53 2.18 22.91
C ASP A 66 -3.68 1.84 21.68
N VAL A 67 -3.94 0.72 20.98
CA VAL A 67 -3.23 0.39 19.73
C VAL A 67 -3.71 1.26 18.58
N CYS A 68 -2.84 1.55 17.62
CA CYS A 68 -3.27 2.27 16.42
C CYS A 68 -4.21 1.41 15.57
N PHE A 69 -5.10 2.08 14.86
CA PHE A 69 -6.20 1.43 14.14
C PHE A 69 -5.77 0.33 13.14
N PRO A 70 -4.67 0.45 12.38
CA PRO A 70 -4.19 -0.64 11.54
C PRO A 70 -3.79 -1.90 12.31
N CYS A 71 -3.20 -1.74 13.51
CA CYS A 71 -2.86 -2.87 14.39
C CYS A 71 -4.12 -3.64 14.77
N ASN A 72 -5.16 -2.89 15.16
CA ASN A 72 -6.45 -3.43 15.56
C ASN A 72 -7.07 -4.25 14.42
N LEU A 73 -7.11 -3.70 13.20
CA LEU A 73 -7.66 -4.38 12.03
C LEU A 73 -6.87 -5.62 11.65
N ILE A 74 -5.54 -5.58 11.67
CA ILE A 74 -4.69 -6.72 11.34
C ILE A 74 -4.89 -7.86 12.35
N ILE A 75 -4.90 -7.55 13.65
CA ILE A 75 -5.17 -8.55 14.70
C ILE A 75 -6.57 -9.13 14.52
N GLY A 76 -7.56 -8.27 14.29
CA GLY A 76 -8.95 -8.66 14.04
C GLY A 76 -9.10 -9.62 12.86
N GLN A 77 -8.46 -9.31 11.72
CA GLN A 77 -8.41 -10.17 10.54
C GLN A 77 -7.89 -11.57 10.87
N PHE A 78 -6.76 -11.66 11.56
CA PHE A 78 -6.18 -12.96 11.92
C PHE A 78 -7.04 -13.74 12.90
N ILE A 79 -7.59 -13.10 13.93
CA ILE A 79 -8.46 -13.78 14.89
C ILE A 79 -9.73 -14.29 14.22
N CYS A 80 -10.37 -13.48 13.36
CA CYS A 80 -11.55 -13.90 12.60
C CYS A 80 -11.22 -15.09 11.70
N ALA A 81 -10.11 -15.03 10.97
CA ALA A 81 -9.66 -16.12 10.11
C ALA A 81 -9.40 -17.41 10.89
N LEU A 82 -8.65 -17.35 12.00
CA LEU A 82 -8.33 -18.54 12.79
C LEU A 82 -9.56 -19.15 13.49
N LYS A 83 -10.58 -18.33 13.80
CA LYS A 83 -11.83 -18.79 14.42
C LYS A 83 -12.92 -19.19 13.44
N SER A 84 -12.74 -18.95 12.13
CA SER A 84 -13.79 -19.22 11.13
C SER A 84 -14.01 -20.71 10.84
N GLY A 85 -13.09 -21.58 11.26
CA GLY A 85 -13.11 -23.01 10.93
C GLY A 85 -12.57 -23.33 9.52
N LYS A 86 -12.27 -22.31 8.70
CA LYS A 86 -11.69 -22.49 7.36
C LYS A 86 -10.25 -22.99 7.40
N TYR A 87 -9.50 -22.66 8.46
CA TYR A 87 -8.08 -22.97 8.57
C TYR A 87 -7.79 -23.89 9.77
N ASP A 88 -7.02 -24.95 9.53
CA ASP A 88 -6.49 -25.82 10.58
C ASP A 88 -5.40 -25.05 11.36
N THR A 89 -5.68 -24.66 12.60
CA THR A 89 -4.78 -23.86 13.43
C THR A 89 -3.49 -24.60 13.79
N ALA A 90 -3.45 -25.94 13.71
CA ALA A 90 -2.25 -26.74 13.89
C ALA A 90 -1.36 -26.79 12.62
N LYS A 91 -1.89 -26.34 11.49
CA LYS A 91 -1.20 -26.25 10.19
C LYS A 91 -1.31 -24.85 9.58
N THR A 92 -1.45 -23.84 10.44
CA THR A 92 -1.52 -22.45 10.02
C THR A 92 -0.41 -21.67 10.69
N ALA A 93 0.21 -20.77 9.94
CA ALA A 93 1.11 -19.75 10.45
C ALA A 93 0.63 -18.38 9.96
N LEU A 94 1.01 -17.31 10.65
CA LEU A 94 0.67 -15.94 10.27
C LEU A 94 1.92 -15.23 9.78
N LEU A 95 1.81 -14.42 8.73
CA LEU A 95 2.88 -13.54 8.26
C LEU A 95 2.54 -12.09 8.56
N LEU A 96 3.45 -11.39 9.24
CA LEU A 96 3.30 -9.96 9.47
C LEU A 96 4.57 -9.21 9.08
N PRO A 97 4.49 -8.21 8.18
CA PRO A 97 5.59 -7.29 7.93
C PRO A 97 6.03 -6.59 9.22
N GLN A 98 7.34 -6.60 9.47
CA GLN A 98 7.95 -5.84 10.55
C GLN A 98 9.00 -4.92 9.95
N THR A 99 8.57 -3.69 9.64
CA THR A 99 9.48 -2.62 9.24
C THR A 99 10.18 -2.14 10.51
N GLY A 100 11.51 -2.20 10.56
CA GLY A 100 12.31 -1.83 11.74
C GLY A 100 12.35 -0.32 12.04
N GLY A 101 11.22 0.38 11.87
CA GLY A 101 11.09 1.82 12.08
C GLY A 101 10.85 2.20 13.55
N GLY A 102 10.38 3.42 13.76
CA GLY A 102 10.18 4.00 15.10
C GLY A 102 8.72 4.13 15.52
N CYS A 103 7.78 3.66 14.69
CA CYS A 103 6.36 3.65 15.03
C CYS A 103 5.96 2.34 15.73
N ARG A 104 4.69 2.25 16.14
CA ARG A 104 4.14 1.07 16.83
C ARG A 104 4.14 -0.21 15.98
N ALA A 105 4.30 -0.12 14.65
CA ALA A 105 4.36 -1.27 13.75
C ALA A 105 5.42 -2.30 14.18
N CYS A 106 6.55 -1.85 14.71
CA CYS A 106 7.61 -2.72 15.24
C CYS A 106 7.14 -3.65 16.36
N ASN A 107 6.09 -3.27 17.07
CA ASN A 107 5.51 -4.02 18.18
C ASN A 107 4.31 -4.87 17.79
N TYR A 108 3.81 -4.78 16.54
CA TYR A 108 2.60 -5.49 16.12
C TYR A 108 2.72 -6.99 16.29
N ILE A 109 3.89 -7.57 16.02
CA ILE A 109 4.12 -9.01 16.19
C ILE A 109 3.94 -9.44 17.65
N MET A 110 4.43 -8.63 18.59
CA MET A 110 4.28 -8.95 20.02
C MET A 110 2.84 -8.75 20.48
N LEU A 111 2.15 -7.73 19.98
CA LEU A 111 0.73 -7.52 20.23
C LEU A 111 -0.12 -8.66 19.66
N LEU A 112 0.18 -9.12 18.45
CA LEU A 112 -0.49 -10.26 17.81
C LEU A 112 -0.27 -11.54 18.62
N ARG A 113 0.94 -11.81 19.11
CA ARG A 113 1.19 -12.98 19.98
C ARG A 113 0.42 -12.90 21.29
N LYS A 114 0.34 -11.71 21.90
CA LYS A 114 -0.48 -11.48 23.09
C LYS A 114 -1.97 -11.74 22.79
N ALA A 115 -2.46 -11.30 21.64
CA ALA A 115 -3.82 -11.54 21.18
C ALA A 115 -4.11 -13.02 20.96
N LEU A 116 -3.21 -13.74 20.28
CA LEU A 116 -3.32 -15.20 20.07
C LEU A 116 -3.36 -15.96 21.40
N LEU A 117 -2.50 -15.60 22.36
CA LEU A 117 -2.53 -16.18 23.70
C LEU A 117 -3.88 -15.94 24.40
N LYS A 118 -4.42 -14.72 24.33
CA LYS A 118 -5.73 -14.40 24.90
C LYS A 118 -6.86 -15.19 24.21
N ALA A 119 -6.71 -15.50 22.92
CA ALA A 119 -7.65 -16.30 22.14
C ALA A 119 -7.48 -17.83 22.30
N GLY A 120 -6.49 -18.30 23.07
CA GLY A 120 -6.18 -19.73 23.16
C GLY A 120 -5.49 -20.32 21.92
N LEU A 121 -4.93 -19.47 21.06
CA LEU A 121 -4.30 -19.80 19.76
C LEU A 121 -2.77 -19.61 19.79
N GLN A 122 -2.14 -19.67 20.96
CA GLN A 122 -0.70 -19.46 21.13
C GLN A 122 0.18 -20.47 20.38
N ASN A 123 -0.38 -21.58 19.91
CA ASN A 123 0.30 -22.59 19.11
C ASN A 123 0.57 -22.14 17.67
N VAL A 124 -0.13 -21.12 17.17
CA VAL A 124 0.02 -20.62 15.79
C VAL A 124 1.33 -19.82 15.67
N PRO A 125 2.29 -20.22 14.81
CA PRO A 125 3.51 -19.46 14.61
C PRO A 125 3.22 -18.10 13.95
N VAL A 126 3.89 -17.04 14.41
CA VAL A 126 3.85 -15.71 13.79
C VAL A 126 5.21 -15.43 13.17
N VAL A 127 5.29 -15.47 11.84
CA VAL A 127 6.46 -15.21 11.01
C VAL A 127 6.61 -13.72 10.79
N SER A 128 7.71 -13.16 11.29
CA SER A 128 8.11 -11.79 10.98
C SER A 128 8.71 -11.69 9.58
N LEU A 129 8.09 -10.91 8.69
CA LEU A 129 8.71 -10.51 7.44
C LEU A 129 9.58 -9.26 7.69
N ASN A 130 10.86 -9.48 7.95
CA ASN A 130 11.86 -8.44 8.19
C ASN A 130 13.15 -8.71 7.39
N VAL A 131 13.84 -7.64 6.99
CA VAL A 131 15.15 -7.70 6.31
C VAL A 131 16.33 -7.39 7.25
N SER A 132 16.04 -6.85 8.44
CA SER A 132 17.03 -6.47 9.45
C SER A 132 17.47 -7.62 10.35
N GLY A 133 16.87 -8.81 10.21
CA GLY A 133 17.20 -9.98 11.02
C GLY A 133 16.76 -9.90 12.48
N VAL A 134 15.87 -8.95 12.82
CA VAL A 134 15.32 -8.73 14.16
C VAL A 134 14.70 -10.01 14.70
N GLU A 135 14.05 -10.77 13.82
CA GLU A 135 13.44 -12.03 14.19
C GLU A 135 13.65 -13.12 13.14
N LYS A 136 14.27 -14.24 13.55
CA LYS A 136 14.60 -15.37 12.67
C LYS A 136 13.68 -16.56 12.90
N HIS A 137 13.31 -17.25 11.82
CA HIS A 137 12.58 -18.51 11.82
C HIS A 137 13.32 -19.50 10.92
N SER A 138 13.72 -20.67 11.44
CA SER A 138 14.49 -21.66 10.69
C SER A 138 13.80 -22.19 9.44
N GLY A 139 12.46 -22.17 9.42
CA GLY A 139 11.65 -22.57 8.28
C GLY A 139 11.40 -21.46 7.26
N PHE A 140 11.78 -20.22 7.55
CA PHE A 140 11.47 -19.06 6.69
C PHE A 140 12.75 -18.29 6.32
N SER A 141 12.97 -18.15 5.03
CA SER A 141 14.02 -17.34 4.43
C SER A 141 13.50 -16.64 3.18
N ILE A 142 13.97 -15.40 2.97
CA ILE A 142 13.73 -14.61 1.77
C ILE A 142 14.83 -14.98 0.77
N THR A 143 14.44 -15.41 -0.43
CA THR A 143 15.38 -15.75 -1.51
C THR A 143 15.39 -14.67 -2.60
N PRO A 144 16.46 -14.54 -3.41
CA PRO A 144 16.48 -13.59 -4.53
C PRO A 144 15.31 -13.78 -5.51
N LYS A 145 14.90 -15.04 -5.75
CA LYS A 145 13.72 -15.34 -6.58
C LYS A 145 12.44 -14.73 -6.01
N MET A 146 12.25 -14.79 -4.69
CA MET A 146 11.10 -14.16 -4.03
C MET A 146 11.15 -12.63 -4.19
N VAL A 147 12.32 -12.02 -4.04
CA VAL A 147 12.50 -10.56 -4.18
C VAL A 147 12.19 -10.10 -5.60
N LEU A 148 12.72 -10.77 -6.63
CA LEU A 148 12.44 -10.46 -8.03
C LEU A 148 10.94 -10.65 -8.36
N THR A 149 10.33 -11.74 -7.86
CA THR A 149 8.90 -11.99 -8.03
C THR A 149 8.06 -10.90 -7.35
N ALA A 150 8.44 -10.48 -6.14
CA ALA A 150 7.79 -9.41 -5.40
C ALA A 150 7.90 -8.07 -6.13
N CYS A 151 9.08 -7.74 -6.66
CA CYS A 151 9.30 -6.54 -7.47
C CYS A 151 8.32 -6.54 -8.65
N ALA A 152 8.30 -7.59 -9.46
CA ALA A 152 7.39 -7.69 -10.59
C ALA A 152 5.91 -7.56 -10.19
N ALA A 153 5.50 -8.25 -9.12
CA ALA A 153 4.14 -8.18 -8.60
C ALA A 153 3.74 -6.74 -8.23
N ILE A 154 4.63 -6.00 -7.56
CA ILE A 154 4.39 -4.61 -7.17
C ILE A 154 4.25 -3.70 -8.40
N TYR A 155 5.13 -3.81 -9.40
CA TYR A 155 5.03 -3.02 -10.64
C TYR A 155 3.71 -3.28 -11.38
N TYR A 156 3.31 -4.53 -11.54
CA TYR A 156 2.04 -4.83 -12.21
C TYR A 156 0.84 -4.31 -11.43
N SER A 157 0.88 -4.41 -10.10
CA SER A 157 -0.20 -3.92 -9.23
C SER A 157 -0.32 -2.40 -9.29
N ASP A 158 0.80 -1.67 -9.25
CA ASP A 158 0.85 -0.22 -9.42
C ASP A 158 0.31 0.20 -10.79
N LEU A 159 0.71 -0.49 -11.86
CA LEU A 159 0.23 -0.21 -13.21
C LEU A 159 -1.28 -0.40 -13.34
N LEU A 160 -1.82 -1.49 -12.80
CA LEU A 160 -3.26 -1.76 -12.81
C LEU A 160 -4.04 -0.75 -11.97
N LEU A 161 -3.52 -0.38 -10.80
CA LEU A 161 -4.13 0.62 -9.92
C LEU A 161 -4.16 2.00 -10.58
N TYR A 162 -3.05 2.41 -11.18
CA TYR A 162 -2.95 3.66 -11.91
C TYR A 162 -3.94 3.72 -13.08
N LEU A 163 -3.94 2.71 -13.96
CA LEU A 163 -4.85 2.67 -15.10
C LEU A 163 -6.32 2.62 -14.67
N TYR A 164 -6.62 1.93 -13.56
CA TYR A 164 -7.96 1.92 -12.99
C TYR A 164 -8.42 3.31 -12.58
N ASN A 165 -7.58 4.02 -11.82
CA ASN A 165 -7.88 5.35 -11.31
C ASN A 165 -7.90 6.42 -12.42
N GLU A 166 -7.10 6.24 -13.46
CA GLU A 166 -7.03 7.12 -14.62
C GLU A 166 -8.28 7.02 -15.52
N LEU A 167 -8.78 5.80 -15.76
CA LEU A 167 -9.80 5.56 -16.79
C LEU A 167 -11.24 5.43 -16.26
N SER A 168 -11.43 4.91 -15.05
CA SER A 168 -12.78 4.67 -14.49
C SER A 168 -13.73 5.87 -14.53
N PRO A 169 -13.29 7.13 -14.30
CA PRO A 169 -14.19 8.29 -14.36
C PRO A 169 -14.72 8.62 -15.76
N TYR A 170 -13.99 8.17 -16.79
CA TYR A 170 -14.24 8.51 -18.19
C TYR A 170 -14.86 7.33 -18.97
N GLU A 171 -14.88 6.11 -18.43
CA GLU A 171 -15.42 4.94 -19.12
C GLU A 171 -16.90 5.13 -19.50
N LEU A 172 -17.25 4.79 -20.75
CA LEU A 172 -18.65 4.85 -21.22
C LEU A 172 -19.50 3.72 -20.61
N LYS A 173 -18.90 2.54 -20.44
CA LYS A 173 -19.53 1.38 -19.81
C LYS A 173 -19.03 1.22 -18.38
N LYS A 174 -19.89 1.58 -17.41
CA LYS A 174 -19.58 1.46 -15.98
C LYS A 174 -19.10 0.05 -15.63
N GLY A 175 -17.94 -0.05 -15.00
CA GLY A 175 -17.29 -1.29 -14.57
C GLY A 175 -16.31 -1.90 -15.57
N GLU A 176 -16.24 -1.42 -16.82
CA GLU A 176 -15.38 -2.02 -17.85
C GLU A 176 -13.89 -2.00 -17.46
N THR A 177 -13.43 -0.90 -16.88
CA THR A 177 -12.04 -0.76 -16.42
C THR A 177 -11.74 -1.74 -15.29
N LEU A 178 -12.68 -1.92 -14.35
CA LEU A 178 -12.53 -2.86 -13.23
C LEU A 178 -12.50 -4.31 -13.71
N ASP A 179 -13.34 -4.67 -14.67
CA ASP A 179 -13.34 -6.01 -15.26
C ASP A 179 -12.02 -6.29 -15.99
N LYS A 180 -11.44 -5.27 -16.63
CA LYS A 180 -10.11 -5.37 -17.25
C LYS A 180 -8.99 -5.55 -16.21
N VAL A 181 -9.06 -4.85 -15.07
CA VAL A 181 -8.16 -5.09 -13.93
C VAL A 181 -8.25 -6.54 -13.46
N ARG A 182 -9.46 -7.07 -13.25
CA ARG A 182 -9.68 -8.46 -12.83
C ARG A 182 -9.11 -9.46 -13.85
N LEU A 183 -9.36 -9.23 -15.14
CA LEU A 183 -8.82 -10.05 -16.23
C LEU A 183 -7.29 -10.09 -16.20
N TRP A 184 -6.64 -8.94 -16.07
CA TRP A 184 -5.18 -8.86 -16.02
C TRP A 184 -4.62 -9.47 -14.74
N ASN A 185 -5.27 -9.28 -13.60
CA ASN A 185 -4.88 -9.93 -12.34
C ASN A 185 -4.88 -11.47 -12.50
N SER A 186 -5.93 -12.05 -13.10
CA SER A 186 -5.99 -13.49 -13.40
C SER A 186 -4.96 -13.96 -14.44
N ARG A 187 -4.64 -13.13 -15.44
CA ARG A 187 -3.58 -13.45 -16.43
C ARG A 187 -2.20 -13.44 -15.78
N LEU A 188 -1.90 -12.42 -14.99
CA LEU A 188 -0.64 -12.26 -14.26
C LEU A 188 -0.45 -13.38 -13.24
N SER A 189 -1.50 -13.74 -12.51
CA SER A 189 -1.53 -14.90 -11.61
C SER A 189 -1.05 -16.18 -12.30
N ARG A 190 -1.62 -16.50 -13.47
CA ARG A 190 -1.18 -17.64 -14.28
C ARG A 190 0.26 -17.51 -14.77
N LEU A 191 0.70 -16.31 -15.16
CA LEU A 191 2.08 -16.09 -15.60
C LEU A 191 3.09 -16.29 -14.44
N PHE A 192 2.73 -15.88 -13.23
CA PHE A 192 3.53 -16.14 -12.03
C PHE A 192 3.63 -17.63 -11.70
N GLU A 193 2.52 -18.38 -11.80
CA GLU A 193 2.49 -19.84 -11.59
C GLU A 193 3.45 -20.58 -12.53
N HIS A 194 3.57 -20.10 -13.77
CA HIS A 194 4.48 -20.65 -14.78
C HIS A 194 5.89 -20.04 -14.75
N GLY A 195 6.18 -19.10 -13.83
CA GLY A 195 7.48 -18.45 -13.72
C GLY A 195 7.83 -17.50 -14.89
N LYS A 196 6.84 -16.98 -15.63
CA LYS A 196 7.01 -16.17 -16.85
C LYS A 196 6.72 -14.68 -16.65
N ALA A 197 6.68 -14.22 -15.40
CA ALA A 197 6.24 -12.86 -15.06
C ALA A 197 7.32 -12.00 -14.38
N ALA A 198 8.43 -12.57 -13.93
CA ALA A 198 9.35 -11.89 -13.02
C ALA A 198 10.66 -11.39 -13.66
N ASP A 199 11.03 -11.89 -14.84
CA ASP A 199 12.24 -11.41 -15.51
C ASP A 199 11.99 -10.06 -16.22
N PRO A 200 13.01 -9.17 -16.30
CA PRO A 200 12.84 -7.83 -16.85
C PRO A 200 12.34 -7.76 -18.30
N ILE A 201 12.68 -8.75 -19.13
CA ILE A 201 12.29 -8.76 -20.55
C ILE A 201 10.80 -9.06 -20.66
N SER A 202 10.33 -10.10 -19.95
CA SER A 202 8.91 -10.42 -19.85
C SER A 202 8.13 -9.24 -19.24
N MET A 203 8.66 -8.59 -18.20
CA MET A 203 8.03 -7.40 -17.61
C MET A 203 7.80 -6.29 -18.65
N CYS A 204 8.79 -5.97 -19.48
CA CYS A 204 8.64 -4.96 -20.53
C CYS A 204 7.54 -5.32 -21.53
N VAL A 205 7.45 -6.61 -21.93
CA VAL A 205 6.39 -7.09 -22.83
C VAL A 205 5.03 -7.01 -22.16
N ILE A 206 4.94 -7.42 -20.88
CA ILE A 206 3.69 -7.44 -20.13
C ILE A 206 3.19 -6.02 -19.86
N PHE A 207 4.06 -5.07 -19.49
CA PHE A 207 3.68 -3.65 -19.34
C PHE A 207 3.03 -3.11 -20.62
N ARG A 208 3.66 -3.36 -21.77
CA ARG A 208 3.11 -2.93 -23.06
C ARG A 208 1.73 -3.54 -23.32
N LYS A 209 1.59 -4.86 -23.14
CA LYS A 209 0.31 -5.55 -23.36
C LYS A 209 -0.79 -5.07 -22.41
N ILE A 210 -0.45 -4.75 -21.16
CA ILE A 210 -1.39 -4.14 -20.21
C ILE A 210 -1.83 -2.78 -20.76
N CYS A 211 -0.89 -1.87 -21.05
CA CYS A 211 -1.23 -0.54 -21.56
C CYS A 211 -2.04 -0.59 -22.87
N GLU A 212 -1.62 -1.39 -23.86
CA GLU A 212 -2.35 -1.64 -25.10
C GLU A 212 -3.78 -2.11 -24.84
N SER A 213 -3.95 -3.04 -23.90
CA SER A 213 -5.26 -3.56 -23.54
C SER A 213 -6.15 -2.51 -22.89
N PHE A 214 -5.61 -1.64 -22.02
CA PHE A 214 -6.39 -0.57 -21.39
C PHE A 214 -6.69 0.57 -22.35
N ALA A 215 -5.83 0.84 -23.33
CA ALA A 215 -6.06 1.84 -24.37
C ALA A 215 -7.28 1.53 -25.26
N THR A 216 -7.77 0.28 -25.27
CA THR A 216 -9.00 -0.10 -26.00
C THR A 216 -10.30 0.22 -25.24
N ILE A 217 -10.24 0.74 -24.01
CA ILE A 217 -11.46 1.10 -23.26
C ILE A 217 -12.05 2.37 -23.89
N ASN A 218 -13.35 2.34 -24.20
CA ASN A 218 -14.04 3.50 -24.74
C ASN A 218 -14.28 4.52 -23.61
N CYS A 219 -13.63 5.68 -23.73
CA CYS A 219 -13.71 6.75 -22.73
C CYS A 219 -14.20 8.07 -23.36
N ASP A 220 -15.08 8.77 -22.65
CA ASP A 220 -15.42 10.16 -22.93
C ASP A 220 -14.46 11.10 -22.20
N LYS A 221 -13.35 11.43 -22.86
CA LYS A 221 -12.36 12.38 -22.33
C LYS A 221 -12.83 13.85 -22.38
N SER A 222 -14.00 14.15 -22.96
CA SER A 222 -14.57 15.50 -22.96
C SER A 222 -15.27 15.85 -21.65
N ARG A 223 -15.60 14.85 -20.83
CA ARG A 223 -16.22 15.03 -19.52
C ARG A 223 -15.31 15.83 -18.59
N SER A 224 -15.85 16.88 -17.99
CA SER A 224 -15.19 17.59 -16.89
C SER A 224 -15.21 16.72 -15.63
N VAL A 225 -14.05 16.17 -15.26
CA VAL A 225 -13.87 15.29 -14.10
C VAL A 225 -13.01 15.97 -13.05
N LYS A 226 -13.43 15.88 -11.78
CA LYS A 226 -12.62 16.35 -10.65
C LYS A 226 -11.47 15.40 -10.41
N LYS A 227 -10.24 15.91 -10.42
CA LYS A 227 -9.04 15.16 -10.04
C LYS A 227 -8.73 15.39 -8.55
N VAL A 228 -8.77 14.30 -7.78
CA VAL A 228 -8.66 14.31 -6.31
C VAL A 228 -7.47 13.45 -5.91
N ALA A 229 -6.58 14.00 -5.11
CA ALA A 229 -5.46 13.25 -4.58
C ALA A 229 -5.91 12.42 -3.36
N VAL A 230 -5.56 11.13 -3.34
CA VAL A 230 -5.67 10.27 -2.15
C VAL A 230 -4.26 9.98 -1.65
N THR A 231 -3.98 10.40 -0.42
CA THR A 231 -2.67 10.28 0.24
C THR A 231 -2.87 9.94 1.71
N GLY A 232 -1.79 9.66 2.44
CA GLY A 232 -1.85 9.39 3.88
C GLY A 232 -0.94 8.24 4.29
N GLU A 233 -1.26 7.64 5.43
CA GLU A 233 -0.52 6.50 5.96
C GLU A 233 -0.70 5.26 5.07
N LEU A 234 0.38 4.47 4.91
CA LEU A 234 0.45 3.35 3.99
C LEU A 234 -0.76 2.39 4.05
N TYR A 235 -1.08 1.86 5.24
CA TYR A 235 -2.14 0.86 5.38
C TYR A 235 -3.51 1.43 4.99
N ILE A 236 -3.88 2.59 5.55
CA ILE A 236 -5.20 3.18 5.28
C ILE A 236 -5.26 3.70 3.83
N LYS A 237 -4.14 4.14 3.24
CA LYS A 237 -4.11 4.59 1.83
C LYS A 237 -4.52 3.49 0.85
N PHE A 238 -4.05 2.25 1.06
CA PHE A 238 -4.23 1.15 0.10
C PHE A 238 -5.25 0.08 0.52
N CYS A 239 -5.75 0.11 1.75
CA CYS A 239 -6.65 -0.91 2.27
C CYS A 239 -8.07 -0.35 2.45
N ALA A 240 -9.01 -0.82 1.64
CA ALA A 240 -10.42 -0.42 1.68
C ALA A 240 -11.09 -0.76 3.02
N LEU A 241 -10.67 -1.87 3.66
CA LEU A 241 -11.10 -2.22 5.02
C LEU A 241 -10.72 -1.11 6.03
N GLY A 242 -9.52 -0.55 5.86
CA GLY A 242 -9.00 0.52 6.68
C GLY A 242 -9.71 1.86 6.46
N ASN A 243 -9.87 2.25 5.19
CA ASN A 243 -10.39 3.57 4.82
C ASN A 243 -11.89 3.63 4.51
N GLY A 244 -12.64 2.56 4.73
CA GLY A 244 -14.09 2.53 4.46
C GLY A 244 -14.44 2.69 2.97
N GLU A 245 -13.67 2.04 2.10
CA GLU A 245 -13.81 2.09 0.64
C GLU A 245 -13.74 3.52 0.04
N THR A 246 -12.84 4.38 0.54
CA THR A 246 -12.76 5.79 0.11
C THR A 246 -12.57 5.94 -1.41
N GLU A 247 -11.72 5.13 -2.03
CA GLU A 247 -11.50 5.16 -3.48
C GLU A 247 -12.79 4.82 -4.26
N LYS A 248 -13.58 3.86 -3.76
CA LYS A 248 -14.86 3.51 -4.38
C LYS A 248 -15.86 4.64 -4.27
N TYR A 249 -15.95 5.27 -3.10
CA TYR A 249 -16.82 6.42 -2.88
C TYR A 249 -16.48 7.59 -3.82
N LEU A 250 -15.19 7.92 -3.97
CA LEU A 250 -14.75 8.97 -4.91
C LEU A 250 -15.09 8.63 -6.37
N ARG A 251 -14.90 7.36 -6.78
CA ARG A 251 -15.29 6.90 -8.12
C ARG A 251 -16.80 6.94 -8.36
N ASP A 252 -17.60 6.60 -7.35
CA ASP A 252 -19.07 6.69 -7.42
C ASP A 252 -19.55 8.15 -7.54
N LEU A 253 -18.76 9.11 -7.05
CA LEU A 253 -18.96 10.55 -7.26
C LEU A 253 -18.35 11.06 -8.57
N GLY A 254 -17.86 10.18 -9.44
CA GLY A 254 -17.30 10.54 -10.76
C GLY A 254 -15.95 11.25 -10.70
N CYS A 255 -15.18 11.09 -9.62
CA CYS A 255 -13.86 11.72 -9.48
C CYS A 255 -12.74 10.82 -10.05
N GLN A 256 -11.76 11.43 -10.69
CA GLN A 256 -10.47 10.82 -10.99
C GLN A 256 -9.59 10.85 -9.75
N ILE A 257 -9.00 9.71 -9.42
CA ILE A 257 -8.15 9.58 -8.23
C ILE A 257 -6.70 9.68 -8.68
N TYR A 258 -5.94 10.56 -8.05
CA TYR A 258 -4.48 10.54 -8.15
C TYR A 258 -3.90 9.94 -6.88
N MET A 259 -3.19 8.83 -7.02
CA MET A 259 -2.56 8.15 -5.90
C MET A 259 -1.20 7.60 -6.33
N SER A 260 -0.17 7.91 -5.52
CA SER A 260 1.18 7.36 -5.71
C SER A 260 1.18 5.85 -5.40
N GLY A 261 1.84 5.07 -6.26
CA GLY A 261 1.95 3.62 -6.14
C GLY A 261 2.84 3.16 -4.98
N PHE A 262 3.01 1.84 -4.86
CA PHE A 262 3.84 1.21 -3.84
C PHE A 262 5.31 1.08 -4.26
N VAL A 263 5.65 1.13 -5.56
CA VAL A 263 7.05 1.14 -6.04
C VAL A 263 7.84 2.33 -5.44
N PRO A 264 7.36 3.59 -5.48
CA PRO A 264 8.06 4.70 -4.83
C PRO A 264 8.28 4.49 -3.34
N TYR A 265 7.33 3.84 -2.65
CA TYR A 265 7.47 3.50 -1.23
C TYR A 265 8.61 2.50 -0.98
N ILE A 266 8.73 1.47 -1.82
CA ILE A 266 9.85 0.52 -1.74
C ILE A 266 11.19 1.20 -2.06
N MET A 267 11.22 2.09 -3.05
CA MET A 267 12.42 2.87 -3.37
C MET A 267 12.81 3.79 -2.21
N TYR A 268 11.83 4.42 -1.56
CA TYR A 268 12.02 5.22 -0.33
C TYR A 268 12.64 4.40 0.80
N LEU A 269 12.10 3.21 1.09
CA LEU A 269 12.63 2.32 2.11
C LEU A 269 14.04 1.79 1.79
N ALA A 270 14.36 1.58 0.51
CA ALA A 270 15.72 1.21 0.13
C ALA A 270 16.67 2.41 0.29
N ASP A 271 16.24 3.59 -0.16
CA ASP A 271 17.05 4.81 -0.15
C ASP A 271 17.34 5.29 1.27
N SER A 272 16.49 4.99 2.25
CA SER A 272 16.78 5.28 3.66
C SER A 272 18.04 4.57 4.14
N CYS A 273 18.30 3.33 3.71
CA CYS A 273 19.57 2.64 4.05
C CYS A 273 20.79 3.37 3.47
N THR A 274 20.66 3.96 2.29
CA THR A 274 21.73 4.75 1.67
C THR A 274 21.91 6.10 2.35
N ASN A 275 20.81 6.77 2.69
CA ASN A 275 20.85 8.06 3.38
C ASN A 275 21.47 7.92 4.79
N ASP A 276 21.11 6.87 5.53
CA ASP A 276 21.70 6.58 6.84
C ASP A 276 23.22 6.42 6.74
N ASP A 277 23.69 5.66 5.74
CA ASP A 277 25.12 5.46 5.51
C ASP A 277 25.84 6.78 5.23
N ASN A 278 25.24 7.66 4.42
CA ASN A 278 25.79 8.98 4.14
C ASN A 278 25.80 9.89 5.39
N ILE A 279 24.71 9.89 6.17
CA ILE A 279 24.59 10.73 7.38
C ILE A 279 25.59 10.30 8.46
N TYR A 280 25.74 9.00 8.69
CA TYR A 280 26.64 8.46 9.70
C TYR A 280 28.07 8.24 9.20
N GLY A 281 28.38 8.61 7.95
CA GLY A 281 29.72 8.48 7.38
C GLY A 281 30.20 7.02 7.27
N ARG A 282 29.29 6.06 7.05
CA ARG A 282 29.58 4.62 6.99
C ARG A 282 29.27 4.04 5.62
N LYS A 283 29.79 2.84 5.33
CA LYS A 283 29.43 2.05 4.14
C LYS A 283 29.04 0.65 4.55
N THR A 284 27.75 0.34 4.49
CA THR A 284 27.20 -0.97 4.84
C THR A 284 26.81 -1.75 3.58
N LEU A 285 26.77 -3.09 3.69
CA LEU A 285 26.26 -3.94 2.61
C LEU A 285 24.81 -3.59 2.25
N ALA A 286 24.00 -3.21 3.24
CA ALA A 286 22.62 -2.77 3.04
C ALA A 286 22.54 -1.47 2.22
N GLY A 287 23.35 -0.46 2.54
CA GLY A 287 23.40 0.79 1.78
C GLY A 287 23.91 0.59 0.34
N VAL A 288 24.94 -0.25 0.13
CA VAL A 288 25.42 -0.57 -1.23
C VAL A 288 24.37 -1.36 -2.01
N GLY A 289 23.76 -2.39 -1.40
CA GLY A 289 22.70 -3.18 -2.02
C GLY A 289 21.45 -2.35 -2.36
N ALA A 290 21.10 -1.39 -1.52
CA ALA A 290 20.02 -0.45 -1.76
C ALA A 290 20.24 0.38 -3.03
N LYS A 291 21.45 0.91 -3.26
CA LYS A 291 21.76 1.65 -4.50
C LYS A 291 21.55 0.81 -5.76
N VAL A 292 21.98 -0.46 -5.71
CA VAL A 292 21.79 -1.42 -6.81
C VAL A 292 20.32 -1.70 -7.04
N LEU A 293 19.56 -1.95 -5.97
CA LEU A 293 18.11 -2.18 -6.05
C LEU A 293 17.37 -0.97 -6.63
N ILE A 294 17.67 0.24 -6.15
CA ILE A 294 17.07 1.48 -6.65
C ILE A 294 17.39 1.69 -8.13
N ALA A 295 18.63 1.43 -8.57
CA ALA A 295 19.00 1.55 -9.98
C ALA A 295 18.20 0.56 -10.86
N TYR A 296 18.08 -0.69 -10.41
CA TYR A 296 17.27 -1.71 -11.08
C TYR A 296 15.78 -1.32 -11.17
N MET A 297 15.20 -0.90 -10.04
CA MET A 297 13.81 -0.44 -9.98
C MET A 297 13.60 0.79 -10.87
N LYS A 298 14.53 1.74 -10.87
CA LYS A 298 14.45 2.90 -11.78
C LYS A 298 14.43 2.48 -13.25
N THR A 299 15.24 1.51 -13.66
CA THR A 299 15.21 0.99 -15.05
C THR A 299 13.84 0.42 -15.39
N LEU A 300 13.26 -0.40 -14.52
CA LEU A 300 11.92 -0.96 -14.72
C LEU A 300 10.83 0.12 -14.74
N TRP A 301 10.94 1.13 -13.88
CA TRP A 301 10.04 2.28 -13.83
C TRP A 301 10.04 3.04 -15.15
N CYS A 302 11.22 3.35 -15.70
CA CYS A 302 11.32 3.98 -17.02
C CYS A 302 10.68 3.14 -18.13
N LYS A 303 10.81 1.81 -18.08
CA LYS A 303 10.17 0.91 -19.07
C LYS A 303 8.65 0.88 -18.94
N MET A 304 8.14 0.86 -17.71
CA MET A 304 6.69 0.95 -17.44
C MET A 304 6.11 2.29 -17.90
N ASN A 305 6.76 3.41 -17.54
CA ASN A 305 6.35 4.74 -17.99
C ASN A 305 6.44 4.91 -19.51
N SER A 306 7.47 4.35 -20.14
CA SER A 306 7.55 4.33 -21.61
C SER A 306 6.38 3.58 -22.24
N ALA A 307 5.91 2.49 -21.64
CA ALA A 307 4.74 1.76 -22.12
C ALA A 307 3.44 2.55 -21.92
N LEU A 308 3.30 3.29 -20.82
CA LEU A 308 2.18 4.21 -20.59
C LEU A 308 2.11 5.29 -21.68
N VAL A 309 3.20 6.03 -21.86
CA VAL A 309 3.27 7.14 -22.82
C VAL A 309 3.03 6.68 -24.27
N GLN A 310 3.61 5.54 -24.66
CA GLN A 310 3.40 4.96 -26.00
C GLN A 310 1.94 4.59 -26.29
N ASN A 311 1.12 4.41 -25.25
CA ASN A 311 -0.30 4.08 -25.36
C ASN A 311 -1.21 5.26 -24.99
N GLY A 312 -0.67 6.49 -24.95
CA GLY A 312 -1.45 7.72 -24.75
C GLY A 312 -1.90 7.97 -23.32
N PHE A 313 -1.21 7.38 -22.34
CA PHE A 313 -1.39 7.67 -20.91
C PHE A 313 -0.33 8.65 -20.41
N GLU A 314 -0.68 9.41 -19.36
CA GLU A 314 0.28 10.24 -18.64
C GLU A 314 1.34 9.37 -17.93
N PRO A 315 2.60 9.82 -17.81
CA PRO A 315 3.61 9.10 -17.05
C PRO A 315 3.36 9.24 -15.54
N MET A 316 3.69 8.20 -14.77
CA MET A 316 3.73 8.31 -13.31
C MET A 316 4.98 9.10 -12.86
N GLU A 317 4.87 9.83 -11.75
CA GLU A 317 5.95 10.65 -11.20
C GLU A 317 7.19 9.81 -10.82
N ASP A 318 8.37 10.22 -11.26
CA ASP A 318 9.63 9.53 -10.93
C ASP A 318 10.04 9.70 -9.47
N TYR A 319 10.66 8.67 -8.90
CA TYR A 319 11.17 8.71 -7.52
C TYR A 319 12.15 9.86 -7.26
N ARG A 320 12.97 10.26 -8.24
CA ARG A 320 13.88 11.40 -8.09
C ARG A 320 13.13 12.71 -7.92
N SER A 321 12.02 12.90 -8.66
CA SER A 321 11.15 14.06 -8.49
C SER A 321 10.52 14.05 -7.10
N LEU A 322 10.00 12.91 -6.65
CA LEU A 322 9.46 12.77 -5.30
C LEU A 322 10.52 13.10 -4.23
N LYS A 323 11.74 12.61 -4.36
CA LYS A 323 12.85 12.94 -3.44
C LYS A 323 13.12 14.45 -3.39
N SER A 324 13.14 15.12 -4.54
CA SER A 324 13.29 16.59 -4.61
C SER A 324 12.11 17.34 -3.98
N TYR A 325 10.88 16.82 -4.11
CA TYR A 325 9.74 17.41 -3.43
C TYR A 325 9.82 17.24 -1.91
N GLY A 326 10.33 16.09 -1.45
CA GLY A 326 10.54 15.74 -0.04
C GLY A 326 11.43 16.73 0.71
N GLU A 327 12.44 17.31 0.04
CA GLU A 327 13.35 18.31 0.61
C GLU A 327 12.62 19.58 1.12
N ASN A 328 11.37 19.80 0.71
CA ASN A 328 10.57 20.92 1.20
C ASN A 328 9.95 20.71 2.60
N PHE A 329 9.99 19.49 3.12
CA PHE A 329 9.27 19.08 4.34
C PHE A 329 10.17 18.66 5.49
N GLY A 330 11.44 18.39 5.23
CA GLY A 330 12.39 17.97 6.24
C GLY A 330 13.69 17.46 5.64
N CYS A 331 14.58 16.97 6.49
CA CYS A 331 15.78 16.27 6.05
C CYS A 331 15.41 14.91 5.43
N LEU A 332 16.11 14.50 4.37
CA LEU A 332 15.89 13.19 3.73
C LEU A 332 16.30 11.98 4.61
N GLY A 333 16.97 12.24 5.74
CA GLY A 333 17.21 11.28 6.82
C GLY A 333 16.03 11.09 7.77
N GLU A 334 15.02 11.94 7.71
CA GLU A 334 13.77 11.78 8.47
C GLU A 334 12.95 10.66 7.81
N THR A 335 13.28 9.42 8.17
CA THR A 335 12.69 8.20 7.58
C THR A 335 11.69 7.51 8.50
N MET A 336 11.46 8.09 9.68
CA MET A 336 10.53 7.59 10.68
C MET A 336 9.09 7.95 10.31
N GLY A 337 8.21 6.94 10.27
CA GLY A 337 6.78 7.15 10.05
C GLY A 337 6.45 7.72 8.68
N ASP A 338 7.02 7.13 7.62
CA ASP A 338 6.93 7.53 6.20
C ASP A 338 7.56 8.92 5.89
N GLY A 339 8.07 9.63 6.90
CA GLY A 339 9.02 10.72 6.76
C GLY A 339 8.56 11.84 5.82
N TRP A 340 9.40 12.15 4.83
CA TRP A 340 9.14 13.17 3.80
C TRP A 340 8.23 12.70 2.65
N LEU A 341 7.93 11.40 2.54
CA LEU A 341 7.30 10.83 1.35
C LEU A 341 5.86 11.31 1.17
N ILE A 342 5.06 11.40 2.24
CA ILE A 342 3.66 11.84 2.16
C ILE A 342 3.57 13.26 1.57
N GLY A 343 4.43 14.17 2.03
CA GLY A 343 4.49 15.53 1.49
C GLY A 343 4.94 15.57 0.02
N ALA A 344 5.88 14.71 -0.36
CA ALA A 344 6.30 14.56 -1.75
C ALA A 344 5.16 14.05 -2.66
N GLU A 345 4.39 13.06 -2.21
CA GLU A 345 3.23 12.54 -2.93
C GLU A 345 2.16 13.62 -3.10
N MET A 346 1.90 14.43 -2.07
CA MET A 346 1.01 15.59 -2.15
C MET A 346 1.48 16.62 -3.16
N CYS A 347 2.76 17.00 -3.13
CA CYS A 347 3.35 17.89 -4.12
C CYS A 347 3.19 17.37 -5.55
N SER A 348 3.48 16.08 -5.77
CA SER A 348 3.30 15.45 -7.08
C SER A 348 1.84 15.54 -7.53
N ALA A 349 0.89 15.21 -6.65
CA ALA A 349 -0.54 15.26 -6.99
C ALA A 349 -1.00 16.68 -7.36
N LEU A 350 -0.60 17.69 -6.58
CA LEU A 350 -0.95 19.09 -6.82
C LEU A 350 -0.35 19.62 -8.13
N LYS A 351 0.91 19.25 -8.44
CA LYS A 351 1.54 19.56 -9.73
C LYS A 351 0.86 18.87 -10.91
N ASN A 352 0.32 17.67 -10.70
CA ASN A 352 -0.43 16.90 -11.69
C ASN A 352 -1.93 17.31 -11.77
N GLY A 353 -2.26 18.53 -11.36
CA GLY A 353 -3.58 19.15 -11.56
C GLY A 353 -4.62 18.83 -10.49
N CYS A 354 -4.26 18.13 -9.41
CA CYS A 354 -5.19 17.95 -8.29
C CYS A 354 -5.37 19.28 -7.54
N LYS A 355 -6.63 19.69 -7.31
CA LYS A 355 -6.94 20.84 -6.44
C LYS A 355 -7.39 20.41 -5.05
N GLY A 356 -7.99 19.22 -4.95
CA GLY A 356 -8.40 18.61 -3.69
C GLY A 356 -7.47 17.48 -3.28
N VAL A 357 -7.13 17.43 -1.99
CA VAL A 357 -6.35 16.35 -1.38
C VAL A 357 -7.13 15.78 -0.21
N VAL A 358 -7.49 14.50 -0.31
CA VAL A 358 -8.06 13.70 0.77
C VAL A 358 -6.93 12.91 1.41
N MET A 359 -6.55 13.31 2.62
CA MET A 359 -5.47 12.69 3.38
C MET A 359 -6.04 11.74 4.43
N LEU A 360 -5.80 10.44 4.26
CA LEU A 360 -6.37 9.36 5.07
C LEU A 360 -5.45 8.98 6.21
N LEU A 361 -5.94 9.11 7.44
CA LEU A 361 -5.13 9.03 8.65
C LEU A 361 -5.72 8.04 9.66
N PRO A 362 -5.01 7.01 10.10
CA PRO A 362 -5.48 6.15 11.18
C PRO A 362 -5.35 6.81 12.55
N PHE A 363 -6.30 6.53 13.45
CA PHE A 363 -6.16 6.86 14.86
C PHE A 363 -4.93 6.21 15.51
N GLY A 364 -4.29 6.95 16.44
CA GLY A 364 -3.16 6.48 17.23
C GLY A 364 -1.86 6.31 16.44
N CYS A 365 -1.78 6.82 15.20
CA CYS A 365 -0.63 6.66 14.33
C CYS A 365 0.32 7.85 14.37
N LEU A 366 1.62 7.57 14.57
CA LEU A 366 2.69 8.57 14.56
C LEU A 366 2.70 9.37 13.24
N VAL A 367 2.65 8.65 12.11
CA VAL A 367 2.66 9.20 10.73
C VAL A 367 1.61 10.29 10.57
N SER A 368 0.42 10.06 11.14
CA SER A 368 -0.71 10.96 11.00
C SER A 368 -0.48 12.33 11.62
N HIS A 369 0.25 12.39 12.73
CA HIS A 369 0.49 13.63 13.45
C HIS A 369 1.77 14.33 12.96
N THR A 370 2.85 13.58 12.72
CA THR A 370 4.16 14.17 12.40
C THR A 370 4.32 14.42 10.90
N CYS A 371 4.10 13.40 10.07
CA CYS A 371 4.45 13.40 8.65
C CYS A 371 3.30 13.81 7.73
N ALA A 372 2.08 13.83 8.26
CA ALA A 372 0.87 14.24 7.54
C ALA A 372 0.32 15.59 8.01
N ARG A 373 -0.23 15.69 9.22
CA ARG A 373 -0.81 16.97 9.70
C ARG A 373 0.25 18.06 9.87
N GLY A 374 1.44 17.71 10.33
CA GLY A 374 2.56 18.64 10.54
C GLY A 374 2.96 19.40 9.27
N ILE A 375 2.78 18.82 8.09
CA ILE A 375 3.22 19.40 6.81
C ILE A 375 2.13 20.21 6.09
N ILE A 376 0.86 20.17 6.54
CA ILE A 376 -0.26 20.84 5.85
C ILE A 376 0.02 22.35 5.67
N LYS A 377 0.52 23.02 6.71
CA LYS A 377 0.84 24.45 6.66
C LYS A 377 1.90 24.75 5.59
N ARG A 378 2.90 23.88 5.44
CA ARG A 378 3.95 24.01 4.43
C ARG A 378 3.39 23.78 3.04
N ILE A 379 2.56 22.76 2.84
CA ILE A 379 1.89 22.51 1.55
C ILE A 379 1.05 23.72 1.14
N LYS A 380 0.21 24.26 2.04
CA LYS A 380 -0.61 25.45 1.73
C LYS A 380 0.20 26.69 1.40
N LYS A 381 1.43 26.82 1.92
CA LYS A 381 2.33 27.91 1.54
C LYS A 381 2.86 27.73 0.11
N LEU A 382 3.14 26.49 -0.30
CA LEU A 382 3.64 26.16 -1.64
C LEU A 382 2.51 26.15 -2.69
N TYR A 383 1.31 25.75 -2.29
CA TYR A 383 0.12 25.65 -3.14
C TYR A 383 -1.07 26.31 -2.42
N PRO A 384 -1.17 27.66 -2.46
CA PRO A 384 -2.22 28.41 -1.75
C PRO A 384 -3.65 27.98 -2.11
N ASP A 385 -3.85 27.54 -3.36
CA ASP A 385 -5.16 27.17 -3.89
C ASP A 385 -5.56 25.71 -3.56
N SER A 386 -4.69 24.98 -2.85
CA SER A 386 -4.95 23.58 -2.48
C SER A 386 -6.01 23.45 -1.38
N ILE A 387 -6.97 22.56 -1.60
CA ILE A 387 -7.99 22.19 -0.61
C ILE A 387 -7.57 20.85 -0.01
N ILE A 388 -7.06 20.88 1.21
CA ILE A 388 -6.56 19.70 1.92
C ILE A 388 -7.52 19.34 3.03
N THR A 389 -8.00 18.10 3.04
CA THR A 389 -8.88 17.57 4.09
C THR A 389 -8.23 16.34 4.70
N ALA A 390 -7.94 16.41 6.00
CA ALA A 390 -7.47 15.29 6.79
C ALA A 390 -8.67 14.52 7.35
N VAL A 391 -8.75 13.24 7.03
CA VAL A 391 -9.83 12.34 7.42
C VAL A 391 -9.26 11.28 8.35
N ASP A 392 -9.74 11.29 9.60
CA ASP A 392 -9.38 10.28 10.58
C ASP A 392 -10.24 9.03 10.39
N HIS A 393 -9.58 7.89 10.27
CA HIS A 393 -10.18 6.57 10.28
C HIS A 393 -9.91 5.92 11.63
N ASP A 394 -11.01 5.58 12.28
CA ASP A 394 -11.03 4.84 13.52
C ASP A 394 -12.25 3.92 13.54
N SER A 395 -12.17 2.92 14.40
CA SER A 395 -13.24 1.99 14.77
C SER A 395 -14.51 2.69 15.27
N GLY A 396 -14.39 3.82 15.98
CA GLY A 396 -15.55 4.56 16.50
C GLY A 396 -16.11 5.63 15.56
N THR A 397 -15.44 5.93 14.44
CA THR A 397 -15.88 7.00 13.54
C THR A 397 -16.95 6.49 12.58
N ALA A 398 -18.13 7.13 12.61
CA ALA A 398 -19.20 6.81 11.68
C ALA A 398 -18.80 7.11 10.23
N ASP A 399 -19.00 6.15 9.33
CA ASP A 399 -18.65 6.26 7.90
C ASP A 399 -19.31 7.48 7.22
N VAL A 400 -20.50 7.89 7.70
CA VAL A 400 -21.21 9.08 7.22
C VAL A 400 -20.40 10.36 7.47
N ASN A 401 -19.75 10.48 8.62
CA ASN A 401 -18.93 11.66 8.93
C ASN A 401 -17.73 11.79 7.99
N ILE A 402 -17.09 10.66 7.69
CA ILE A 402 -15.99 10.57 6.73
C ILE A 402 -16.46 10.99 5.33
N LYS A 403 -17.55 10.38 4.85
CA LYS A 403 -18.11 10.67 3.52
C LYS A 403 -18.56 12.13 3.38
N ASN A 404 -19.12 12.72 4.43
CA ASN A 404 -19.51 14.13 4.44
C ASN A 404 -18.28 15.06 4.35
N ARG A 405 -17.21 14.78 5.09
CA ARG A 405 -15.97 15.58 4.98
C ARG A 405 -15.37 15.54 3.58
N ILE A 406 -15.33 14.36 2.96
CA ILE A 406 -14.86 14.19 1.59
C ILE A 406 -15.76 14.95 0.62
N LYS A 407 -17.10 14.85 0.77
CA LYS A 407 -18.04 15.58 -0.07
C LYS A 407 -17.85 17.09 0.02
N MET A 408 -17.68 17.62 1.24
CA MET A 408 -17.37 19.05 1.43
C MET A 408 -16.09 19.47 0.70
N THR A 409 -15.03 18.64 0.70
CA THR A 409 -13.82 18.90 -0.09
C THR A 409 -14.15 19.11 -1.57
N LEU A 410 -14.99 18.24 -2.13
CA LEU A 410 -15.39 18.30 -3.54
C LEU A 410 -16.28 19.51 -3.85
N ASP A 411 -17.13 19.92 -2.91
CA ASP A 411 -18.00 21.10 -3.07
C ASP A 411 -17.17 22.40 -3.01
N PHE A 412 -16.14 22.46 -2.15
CA PHE A 412 -15.21 23.59 -2.12
C PHE A 412 -14.39 23.70 -3.41
N MET A 413 -14.05 22.57 -4.03
CA MET A 413 -13.38 22.58 -5.34
C MET A 413 -14.23 23.28 -6.41
N ASP A 414 -15.55 23.04 -6.42
CA ASP A 414 -16.47 23.68 -7.38
C ASP A 414 -16.56 25.20 -7.17
N ASN A 415 -16.67 25.61 -5.91
CA ASN A 415 -16.80 27.04 -5.56
C ASN A 415 -15.54 27.84 -5.91
N ASN A 416 -14.36 27.24 -5.78
CA ASN A 416 -13.12 27.87 -6.23
C ASN A 416 -13.04 27.91 -7.76
N ILE A 417 -13.43 26.85 -8.47
CA ILE A 417 -13.48 26.85 -9.96
C ILE A 417 -14.41 27.98 -10.47
N MET A 418 -15.55 28.18 -9.83
CA MET A 418 -16.51 29.25 -10.17
C MET A 418 -15.95 30.67 -9.98
N LYS A 419 -15.00 30.88 -9.07
CA LYS A 419 -14.31 32.18 -8.90
C LYS A 419 -13.28 32.45 -9.99
N TYR A 420 -12.57 31.41 -10.46
CA TYR A 420 -11.58 31.57 -11.54
C TYR A 420 -12.22 31.75 -12.91
N ASN A 421 -13.40 31.20 -13.17
CA ASN A 421 -14.11 31.38 -14.44
C ASN A 421 -14.87 32.73 -14.55
N LYS A 422 -14.84 33.55 -13.49
CA LYS A 422 -15.46 34.88 -13.44
C LYS A 422 -14.46 36.04 -13.55
N ASN A 423 -13.17 35.74 -13.55
CA ASN A 423 -12.07 36.67 -13.83
C ASN A 423 -11.43 36.28 -15.17
#